data_AF-F8PC68-F1
#
_entry.id   AF-F8PC68-F1
#
_cell.length_a   1.000
_cell.length_b   1.000
_cell.length_c   1.000
_cell.angle_alpha   90.00
_cell.angle_beta   90.00
_cell.angle_gamma   90.00
#
_symmetry.space_group_name_H-M   'P 1'
#
loop_
_entity.id
_entity.type
_entity.pdbx_description
1 polymer ?
#
loop_
_entity_poly.entity_id
_entity_poly.type
_entity_poly.pdbx_seq_one_letter_code
_entity_poly.pdbx_strand_id
1 'polypeptide(L)'
;LENPFASIPRMVQALYPERWVPYRYLAPLAWDKWDAVAAMRNAARNDVQSVLARIVQSGDILVMLSEKDEVVPKAMGEEIWDVSACANTNGRGKKVVVEEALHENAWEQRQWVREMRKFIAEAGTSCAAS
;
A
#
# COMPACT_ATOMS: atom_id res chain seq x y z
N LEU A 1 5.06 -4.01 -9.39
CA LEU A 1 4.35 -3.29 -8.30
C LEU A 1 4.39 -4.24 -7.13
N GLU A 2 5.42 -4.07 -6.29
CA GLU A 2 5.74 -4.94 -5.15
C GLU A 2 4.81 -4.63 -3.97
N ASN A 3 4.74 -5.53 -2.99
CA ASN A 3 3.95 -5.28 -1.79
C ASN A 3 4.56 -4.13 -0.97
N PRO A 4 3.74 -3.16 -0.51
CA PRO A 4 4.27 -1.95 0.10
C PRO A 4 4.66 -2.18 1.57
N PHE A 5 5.86 -1.75 1.95
CA PHE A 5 6.20 -1.50 3.34
C PHE A 5 5.48 -0.24 3.86
N ALA A 6 5.16 -0.21 5.16
CA ALA A 6 4.50 0.92 5.79
C ALA A 6 5.45 2.12 6.04
N SER A 7 6.72 1.86 6.38
CA SER A 7 7.73 2.89 6.65
C SER A 7 9.14 2.28 6.71
N ILE A 8 10.18 3.12 6.62
CA ILE A 8 11.59 2.67 6.70
C ILE A 8 11.90 1.91 8.00
N PRO A 9 11.52 2.39 9.21
CA PRO A 9 11.79 1.64 10.44
C PRO A 9 11.15 0.26 10.46
N ARG A 10 9.94 0.13 9.90
CA ARG A 10 9.23 -1.14 9.83
C ARG A 10 9.84 -2.08 8.80
N MET A 11 10.29 -1.55 7.66
CA MET A 11 11.05 -2.31 6.66
C MET A 11 12.33 -2.89 7.27
N VAL A 12 13.15 -2.08 7.94
CA VAL A 12 14.40 -2.54 8.58
C VAL A 12 14.12 -3.63 9.62
N GLN A 13 13.03 -3.50 10.39
CA GLN A 13 12.64 -4.51 11.38
C GLN A 13 12.09 -5.80 10.75
N ALA A 14 11.51 -5.73 9.55
CA ALA A 14 11.05 -6.90 8.80
C ALA A 14 12.25 -7.67 8.19
N LEU A 15 13.24 -6.95 7.65
CA LEU A 15 14.45 -7.54 7.08
C LEU A 15 15.38 -8.14 8.15
N TYR A 16 15.41 -7.54 9.35
CA TYR A 16 16.24 -8.00 10.47
C TYR A 16 15.37 -8.29 11.70
N PRO A 17 14.62 -9.40 11.72
CA PRO A 17 13.68 -9.74 12.79
C PRO A 17 14.37 -9.97 14.15
N GLU A 18 15.63 -10.39 14.15
CA GLU A 18 16.38 -10.73 15.36
C GLU A 18 16.79 -9.46 16.14
N ARG A 19 16.47 -9.43 17.43
CA ARG A 19 16.76 -8.29 18.31
C ARG A 19 18.25 -8.04 18.56
N TRP A 20 19.10 -9.05 18.38
CA TRP A 20 20.55 -8.97 18.64
C TRP A 20 21.35 -8.50 17.42
N VAL A 21 20.73 -8.40 16.24
CA VAL A 21 21.44 -7.95 15.04
C VAL A 21 21.49 -6.42 15.03
N PRO A 22 22.68 -5.80 14.93
CA PRO A 22 22.81 -4.34 14.98
C PRO A 22 22.07 -3.67 13.80
N TYR A 23 21.94 -4.37 12.68
CA TYR A 23 21.26 -3.88 11.49
C TYR A 23 19.78 -3.53 11.71
N ARG A 24 19.11 -4.17 12.68
CA ARG A 24 17.73 -3.88 13.08
C ARG A 24 17.53 -2.43 13.54
N TYR A 25 18.60 -1.77 14.00
CA TYR A 25 18.57 -0.42 14.56
C TYR A 25 19.11 0.65 13.61
N LEU A 26 19.36 0.32 12.34
CA LEU A 26 19.89 1.27 11.35
C LEU A 26 18.84 2.26 10.83
N ALA A 27 17.56 2.06 11.10
CA ALA A 27 16.50 2.92 10.58
C ALA A 27 16.72 4.43 10.81
N PRO A 28 17.19 4.92 11.97
CA PRO A 28 17.47 6.34 12.18
C PRO A 28 18.64 6.89 11.35
N LEU A 29 19.50 6.02 10.82
CA LEU A 29 20.62 6.38 9.95
C LEU A 29 20.21 6.46 8.48
N ALA A 30 19.04 5.91 8.12
CA ALA A 30 18.44 6.21 6.84
C ALA A 30 17.99 7.67 6.88
N TRP A 31 18.65 8.55 6.11
CA TRP A 31 18.25 9.94 5.93
C TRP A 31 16.97 10.08 5.08
N ASP A 32 15.99 9.21 5.32
CA ASP A 32 14.71 9.14 4.65
C ASP A 32 13.59 9.21 5.70
N LYS A 33 12.60 10.07 5.46
CA LYS A 33 11.43 10.28 6.32
C LYS A 33 10.20 9.52 5.81
N TRP A 34 10.38 8.55 4.93
CA TRP A 34 9.28 7.83 4.31
C TRP A 34 8.49 7.00 5.34
N ASP A 35 7.24 7.41 5.50
CA ASP A 35 6.20 6.74 6.28
C ASP A 35 4.88 6.86 5.51
N ALA A 36 4.53 5.80 4.78
CA ALA A 36 3.35 5.73 3.94
C ALA A 36 2.08 5.81 4.78
N VAL A 37 2.05 5.16 5.95
CA VAL A 37 0.87 5.17 6.83
C VAL A 37 0.62 6.56 7.41
N ALA A 38 1.67 7.25 7.87
CA ALA A 38 1.55 8.62 8.35
C ALA A 38 1.15 9.58 7.22
N ALA A 39 1.73 9.43 6.02
CA ALA A 39 1.37 10.23 4.86
C ALA A 39 -0.12 10.04 4.48
N MET A 40 -0.60 8.80 4.44
CA MET A 40 -2.00 8.47 4.18
C MET A 40 -2.94 9.04 5.26
N ARG A 41 -2.57 8.95 6.54
CA ARG A 41 -3.37 9.53 7.64
C ARG A 41 -3.44 11.05 7.55
N ASN A 42 -2.33 11.70 7.20
CA ASN A 42 -2.30 13.15 7.00
C ASN A 42 -3.11 13.56 5.78
N ALA A 43 -3.05 12.79 4.70
CA ALA A 43 -3.84 12.99 3.48
C ALA A 43 -5.35 12.81 3.73
N ALA A 44 -5.72 11.88 4.62
CA ALA A 44 -7.11 11.66 5.03
C ALA A 44 -7.68 12.80 5.91
N ARG A 45 -6.83 13.47 6.69
CA ARG A 45 -7.25 14.52 7.65
C ARG A 45 -7.21 15.94 7.09
N ASN A 46 -6.30 16.20 6.15
CA ASN A 46 -6.03 17.55 5.67
C ASN A 46 -6.81 17.89 4.40
N ASP A 47 -7.21 19.16 4.31
CA ASP A 47 -8.05 19.68 3.24
C ASP A 47 -7.22 19.96 1.96
N VAL A 48 -7.39 19.09 0.97
CA VAL A 48 -7.23 19.22 -0.51
C VAL A 48 -5.88 19.68 -1.13
N GLN A 49 -4.85 20.08 -0.39
CA GLN A 49 -3.64 20.67 -1.03
C GLN A 49 -2.67 19.70 -1.72
N SER A 50 -2.75 18.39 -1.47
CA SER A 50 -1.81 17.42 -2.08
C SER A 50 -2.51 16.44 -3.02
N VAL A 51 -1.77 15.98 -4.04
CA VAL A 51 -2.25 14.93 -4.97
C VAL A 51 -2.65 13.66 -4.20
N LEU A 52 -1.88 13.30 -3.17
CA LEU A 52 -2.19 12.16 -2.31
C LEU A 52 -3.52 12.37 -1.56
N ALA A 53 -3.76 13.55 -1.00
CA ALA A 53 -5.04 13.87 -0.36
C ALA A 53 -6.22 13.73 -1.33
N ARG A 54 -6.08 14.21 -2.57
CA ARG A 54 -7.12 14.06 -3.59
C ARG A 54 -7.42 12.60 -3.94
N ILE A 55 -6.39 11.76 -4.06
CA ILE A 55 -6.54 10.32 -4.35
C ILE A 55 -7.16 9.58 -3.15
N VAL A 56 -6.71 9.90 -1.93
CA VAL A 56 -7.23 9.31 -0.70
C VAL A 56 -8.70 9.68 -0.50
N GLN A 57 -9.07 10.94 -0.77
CA GLN A 57 -10.44 11.43 -0.66
C GLN A 57 -11.34 10.97 -1.80
N SER A 58 -10.82 10.82 -3.03
CA SER A 58 -11.58 10.21 -4.12
C SER A 58 -11.86 8.73 -3.86
N GLY A 59 -11.06 8.10 -3.00
CA GLY A 59 -11.22 6.72 -2.57
C GLY A 59 -10.96 5.69 -3.67
N ASP A 60 -10.43 6.11 -4.82
CA ASP A 60 -10.06 5.22 -5.93
C ASP A 60 -8.64 4.69 -5.70
N ILE A 61 -8.50 3.78 -4.72
CA ILE A 61 -7.23 3.15 -4.35
C ILE A 61 -7.35 1.63 -4.42
N LEU A 62 -6.45 0.99 -5.17
CA LEU A 62 -6.29 -0.47 -5.18
C LEU A 62 -5.03 -0.85 -4.40
N VAL A 63 -5.21 -1.60 -3.31
CA VAL A 63 -4.12 -2.20 -2.53
C VAL A 63 -4.05 -3.69 -2.87
N MET A 64 -2.97 -4.12 -3.49
CA MET A 64 -2.70 -5.54 -3.79
C MET A 64 -1.66 -6.07 -2.81
N LEU A 65 -1.97 -7.18 -2.17
CA LEU A 65 -1.10 -7.88 -1.22
C LEU A 65 -0.89 -9.30 -1.72
N SER A 66 0.30 -9.85 -1.50
CA SER A 66 0.56 -11.25 -1.81
C SER A 66 0.29 -12.13 -0.58
N GLU A 67 -0.31 -13.29 -0.79
CA GLU A 67 -0.71 -14.17 0.31
C GLU A 67 0.50 -14.83 1.01
N LYS A 68 1.59 -15.07 0.32
CA LYS A 68 2.75 -15.79 0.85
C LYS A 68 4.01 -14.94 0.84
N ASP A 69 3.85 -13.61 0.90
CA ASP A 69 4.99 -12.70 0.95
C ASP A 69 5.93 -13.04 2.11
N GLU A 70 7.16 -13.36 1.73
CA GLU A 70 8.27 -13.78 2.56
C GLU A 70 9.13 -12.62 3.08
N VAL A 71 8.96 -11.42 2.52
CA VAL A 71 9.74 -10.21 2.80
C VAL A 71 8.92 -9.14 3.54
N VAL A 72 7.72 -8.85 3.05
CA VAL A 72 6.84 -7.79 3.56
C VAL A 72 5.70 -8.41 4.36
N PRO A 73 5.63 -8.17 5.68
CA PRO A 73 4.51 -8.64 6.49
C PRO A 73 3.18 -8.06 6.01
N LYS A 74 2.19 -8.92 5.77
CA LYS A 74 0.83 -8.54 5.32
C LYS A 74 0.21 -7.40 6.11
N ALA A 75 0.41 -7.41 7.43
CA ALA A 75 -0.12 -6.40 8.34
C ALA A 75 0.23 -4.96 7.91
N MET A 76 1.39 -4.73 7.29
CA MET A 76 1.78 -3.40 6.81
C MET A 76 0.89 -2.90 5.66
N GLY A 77 0.56 -3.79 4.73
CA GLY A 77 -0.35 -3.48 3.64
C GLY A 77 -1.80 -3.34 4.10
N GLU A 78 -2.21 -4.11 5.12
CA GLU A 78 -3.51 -3.96 5.77
C GLU A 78 -3.64 -2.62 6.48
N GLU A 79 -2.60 -2.16 7.18
CA GLU A 79 -2.58 -0.84 7.81
C GLU A 79 -2.75 0.30 6.79
N ILE A 80 -2.13 0.19 5.61
CA ILE A 80 -2.30 1.16 4.52
C ILE A 80 -3.75 1.14 4.01
N TRP A 81 -4.30 -0.06 3.81
CA TRP A 81 -5.69 -0.22 3.38
C TRP A 81 -6.66 0.37 4.41
N ASP A 82 -6.50 0.06 5.69
CA ASP A 82 -7.41 0.51 6.75
C ASP A 82 -7.44 2.04 6.84
N VAL A 83 -6.28 2.70 6.69
CA VAL A 83 -6.23 4.17 6.63
C VAL A 83 -6.95 4.70 5.39
N SER A 84 -6.77 4.06 4.23
CA SER A 84 -7.46 4.46 3.00
C SER A 84 -8.98 4.24 3.08
N ALA A 85 -9.42 3.13 3.66
CA ALA A 85 -10.82 2.75 3.79
C ALA A 85 -11.56 3.68 4.76
N CYS A 86 -10.91 4.07 5.86
CA CYS A 86 -11.46 5.05 6.80
C CYS A 86 -11.60 6.45 6.19
N ALA A 87 -10.76 6.81 5.22
CA ALA A 87 -10.84 8.09 4.52
C ALA A 87 -11.86 8.08 3.37
N ASN A 88 -12.24 6.90 2.92
CA ASN A 88 -13.08 6.69 1.75
C ASN A 88 -14.57 6.84 2.10
N THR A 89 -15.19 7.92 1.65
CA THR A 89 -16.63 8.16 1.87
C THR A 89 -17.51 7.73 0.70
N ASN A 90 -16.98 7.58 -0.53
CA ASN A 90 -17.75 7.30 -1.76
C ASN A 90 -16.98 6.58 -2.89
N GLY A 91 -15.68 6.35 -2.75
CA GLY A 91 -14.78 5.82 -3.77
C GLY A 91 -14.73 4.29 -3.84
N ARG A 92 -14.16 3.77 -4.93
CA ARG A 92 -14.18 2.34 -5.29
C ARG A 92 -12.95 1.59 -4.81
N GLY A 93 -12.41 2.03 -3.68
CA GLY A 93 -11.21 1.45 -3.12
C GLY A 93 -11.38 -0.05 -2.94
N LYS A 94 -10.33 -0.81 -3.24
CA LYS A 94 -10.34 -2.26 -3.10
C LYS A 94 -9.03 -2.77 -2.53
N LYS A 95 -9.14 -3.68 -1.55
CA LYS A 95 -8.03 -4.57 -1.14
C LYS A 95 -8.17 -5.90 -1.85
N VAL A 96 -7.09 -6.36 -2.47
CA VAL A 96 -7.01 -7.70 -3.07
C VAL A 96 -5.83 -8.43 -2.46
N VAL A 97 -6.08 -9.63 -1.95
CA VAL A 97 -5.02 -10.58 -1.60
C VAL A 97 -4.89 -11.55 -2.77
N VAL A 98 -3.71 -11.61 -3.38
CA VAL A 98 -3.39 -12.50 -4.48
C VAL A 98 -2.98 -13.85 -3.89
N GLU A 99 -3.78 -14.87 -4.18
CA GLU A 99 -3.59 -16.22 -3.65
C GLU A 99 -2.27 -16.82 -4.14
N GLU A 100 -1.59 -17.56 -3.26
CA GLU A 100 -0.34 -18.27 -3.58
C GLU A 100 0.82 -17.38 -4.10
N ALA A 101 0.67 -16.05 -4.06
CA ALA A 101 1.68 -15.11 -4.51
C ALA A 101 2.77 -14.91 -3.46
N LEU A 102 4.02 -14.92 -3.91
CA LEU A 102 5.23 -14.48 -3.22
C LEU A 102 5.51 -13.01 -3.55
N HIS A 103 6.48 -12.41 -2.87
CA HIS A 103 6.89 -11.03 -3.10
C HIS A 103 7.23 -10.76 -4.58
N GLU A 104 8.02 -11.66 -5.18
CA GLU A 104 8.61 -11.49 -6.51
C GLU A 104 7.69 -11.91 -7.68
N ASN A 105 6.76 -12.85 -7.45
CA ASN A 105 5.96 -13.46 -8.52
C ASN A 105 4.50 -12.97 -8.56
N ALA A 106 4.11 -12.07 -7.66
CA ALA A 106 2.74 -11.60 -7.54
C ALA A 106 2.16 -11.09 -8.86
N TRP A 107 2.98 -10.41 -9.67
CA TRP A 107 2.57 -9.84 -10.95
C TRP A 107 2.40 -10.88 -12.08
N GLU A 108 2.96 -12.08 -11.93
CA GLU A 108 2.77 -13.20 -12.87
C GLU A 108 1.41 -13.86 -12.68
N GLN A 109 0.79 -13.68 -11.52
CA GLN A 109 -0.49 -14.30 -11.20
C GLN A 109 -1.63 -13.75 -12.05
N ARG A 110 -2.44 -14.65 -12.62
CA ARG A 110 -3.61 -14.28 -13.43
C ARG A 110 -4.59 -13.40 -12.67
N GLN A 111 -4.73 -13.63 -11.37
CA GLN A 111 -5.58 -12.82 -10.50
C GLN A 111 -5.08 -11.36 -10.46
N TRP A 112 -3.78 -11.14 -10.30
CA TRP A 112 -3.18 -9.81 -10.28
C TRP A 112 -3.50 -9.02 -11.56
N VAL A 113 -3.22 -9.63 -12.72
CA VAL A 113 -3.45 -8.97 -14.03
C VAL A 113 -4.93 -8.64 -14.23
N ARG A 114 -5.83 -9.56 -13.85
CA ARG A 114 -7.28 -9.37 -13.96
C ARG A 114 -7.77 -8.20 -13.10
N GLU A 115 -7.37 -8.16 -11.84
CA GLU A 115 -7.80 -7.11 -10.90
C GLU A 115 -7.23 -5.75 -11.28
N MET A 116 -5.98 -5.70 -11.75
CA MET A 116 -5.37 -4.47 -12.25
C MET A 116 -6.10 -3.93 -13.47
N ARG A 117 -6.35 -4.78 -14.48
CA ARG A 117 -7.09 -4.39 -15.68
C ARG A 117 -8.50 -3.91 -15.35
N LYS A 118 -9.19 -4.61 -14.44
CA LYS A 118 -10.53 -4.23 -14.00
C LYS A 118 -10.52 -2.84 -13.36
N PHE A 119 -9.60 -2.61 -12.42
CA PHE A 119 -9.50 -1.33 -11.72
C PHE A 119 -9.17 -0.17 -12.68
N ILE A 120 -8.24 -0.36 -13.63
CA ILE A 120 -7.91 0.67 -14.63
C ILE A 120 -9.09 0.96 -15.56
N ALA A 121 -9.81 -0.07 -16.00
CA ALA A 121 -11.00 0.11 -16.85
C ALA A 121 -12.09 0.90 -16.11
N GLU A 122 -12.34 0.56 -14.85
CA GLU A 122 -13.28 1.28 -14.00
C GLU A 122 -12.83 2.73 -13.77
N ALA A 123 -11.55 2.96 -13.46
CA ALA A 123 -10.99 4.30 -13.29
C ALA A 123 -11.13 5.15 -14.57
N GLY A 124 -10.83 4.58 -15.74
CA GLY A 124 -10.91 5.25 -17.04
C GLY A 124 -12.33 5.66 -17.43
N THR A 125 -13.34 4.83 -17.13
CA THR A 125 -14.75 5.17 -17.41
C THR A 125 -15.28 6.35 -16.60
N SER A 126 -14.73 6.61 -15.40
CA SER A 126 -15.11 7.77 -14.58
C SER A 126 -14.68 9.10 -15.21
N CYS A 127 -13.62 9.10 -16.01
CA CYS A 127 -13.13 10.29 -16.70
C CYS A 127 -13.94 10.65 -17.96
N ALA A 128 -14.72 9.71 -18.50
CA ALA A 128 -15.61 9.93 -19.65
C ALA A 128 -17.01 10.42 -19.25
N ALA A 129 -17.36 10.35 -17.98
CA ALA A 129 -18.66 10.76 -17.43
C ALA A 129 -18.61 12.10 -16.67
N SER A 130 -17.45 12.78 -16.63
CA SER A 130 -17.24 14.09 -15.99
C SER A 130 -17.06 15.20 -17.01
#